data_AF-A0A1Q2CA66-F1
#
_entry.id   AF-A0A1Q2CA66-F1
#
_cell.length_a   1.000
_cell.length_b   1.000
_cell.length_c   1.000
_cell.angle_alpha   90.00
_cell.angle_beta   90.00
_cell.angle_gamma   90.00
#
_symmetry.space_group_name_H-M   'P 1'
#
loop_
_entity.id
_entity.type
_entity.pdbx_description
1 polymer ?
#
loop_
_entity_poly.entity_id
_entity_poly.type
_entity_poly.pdbx_seq_one_letter_code
_entity_poly.pdbx_strand_id
1 'polypeptide(L)'
;MIKKFCTTGTCIPEKNYMVDLSNRIQLIINQYIKSGQYFTINRARQYGKTTLLYLLEKELRKQDYLVLSLSFEAADEYFESLGSLAEGLSLDIEDCLREQNIDEKVLEEWGKPISERFPMRSLGTKISNLCRKCGKKVVLMIDEVDKSSDNQIFLSFLGLLREKYLKCQQGKDVTFHSVILAGVYDIKTLKLKLHPQEESKYNSPWNIAVDFNIDMSFSVNDIQTMIQEYEQEHHTGMDVEEISRILYDYTSGYPYLVSKICQLLDERVSDAQAWTREGILSAVKMLLKESNTLFDDMTKKLLDHPKLKEMLQNILFTGIDFPFKRETPIIDLGVTFGFLKDKNGIVAVSNRIFETQLYDMFLSELAVNNQMYMQVSSDRNQFIVGGMLQMPLVMQKFYEYYEEIYSEKDQKFIEENGRKLFLLFLKPIINGTGNYYIEARTRDNKRTDIIIDYKGKQFVIELKIWRGNEYNQRARQQIFEYLDYYQKEEGYLLSFNFNKNKETGIKKIEYKGKHIIETVV
;
A
#
# COMPACT_ATOMS: atom_id res chain seq x y z
N MET A 1 4.77 14.81 28.04
CA MET A 1 4.96 13.40 27.64
C MET A 1 5.91 13.41 26.47
N ILE A 2 6.85 12.47 26.40
CA ILE A 2 7.74 12.34 25.25
C ILE A 2 6.91 11.81 24.07
N LYS A 3 7.04 12.42 22.89
CA LYS A 3 6.35 11.98 21.68
C LYS A 3 6.82 10.59 21.26
N LYS A 4 5.98 9.85 20.54
CA LYS A 4 6.30 8.52 20.02
C LYS A 4 5.78 8.32 18.61
N PHE A 5 6.45 7.51 17.81
CA PHE A 5 5.88 7.05 16.54
C PHE A 5 4.62 6.24 16.80
N CYS A 6 3.55 6.52 16.06
CA CYS A 6 2.26 5.84 16.21
C CYS A 6 1.89 5.11 14.93
N THR A 7 1.49 3.85 15.07
CA THR A 7 1.02 3.00 13.96
C THR A 7 -0.35 2.39 14.23
N THR A 8 -0.97 2.75 15.36
CA THR A 8 -2.25 2.20 15.82
C THR A 8 -3.24 3.34 16.06
N GLY A 9 -4.34 3.34 15.31
CA GLY A 9 -5.37 4.38 15.41
C GLY A 9 -4.91 5.75 14.89
N THR A 10 -5.58 6.80 15.36
CA THR A 10 -5.37 8.19 14.94
C THR A 10 -4.05 8.74 15.48
N CYS A 11 -3.26 9.38 14.62
CA CYS A 11 -2.04 10.08 15.03
C CYS A 11 -2.41 11.47 15.59
N ILE A 12 -1.96 11.76 16.82
CA ILE A 12 -2.23 13.01 17.51
C ILE A 12 -0.92 13.83 17.55
N PRO A 13 -0.85 15.02 16.92
CA PRO A 13 0.40 15.79 16.81
C PRO A 13 1.08 16.08 18.16
N GLU A 14 0.30 16.27 19.22
CA GLU A 14 0.81 16.54 20.56
C GLU A 14 1.44 15.31 21.25
N LYS A 15 1.14 14.11 20.75
CA LYS A 15 1.61 12.83 21.33
C LYS A 15 2.53 12.05 20.39
N ASN A 16 2.52 12.36 19.09
CA ASN A 16 3.15 11.54 18.07
C ASN A 16 4.06 12.33 17.16
N TYR A 17 5.19 11.72 16.82
CA TYR A 17 5.97 12.11 15.65
C TYR A 17 5.18 11.71 14.41
N MET A 18 4.80 12.69 13.60
CA MET A 18 4.04 12.48 12.37
C MET A 18 4.39 13.54 11.33
N VAL A 19 4.15 13.20 10.06
CA VAL A 19 4.27 14.16 8.95
C VAL A 19 3.32 15.33 9.15
N ASP A 20 3.80 16.54 8.86
CA ASP A 20 2.95 17.73 8.83
C ASP A 20 1.96 17.68 7.64
N LEU A 21 0.67 17.57 7.97
CA LEU A 21 -0.41 17.53 6.98
C LEU A 21 -1.05 18.90 6.73
N SER A 22 -0.55 19.98 7.32
CA SER A 22 -1.14 21.32 7.24
C SER A 22 -1.36 21.80 5.80
N ASN A 23 -0.36 21.59 4.92
CA ASN A 23 -0.49 21.94 3.51
C ASN A 23 -1.58 21.14 2.80
N ARG A 24 -1.68 19.83 3.04
CA ARG A 24 -2.74 18.98 2.47
C ARG A 24 -4.12 19.41 2.99
N ILE A 25 -4.25 19.70 4.27
CA ILE A 25 -5.49 20.18 4.89
C ILE A 25 -5.94 21.50 4.24
N GLN A 26 -5.03 22.46 4.08
CA GLN A 26 -5.35 23.73 3.43
C GLN A 26 -5.75 23.55 1.96
N LEU A 27 -5.11 22.62 1.23
CA LEU A 27 -5.53 22.27 -0.14
C LEU A 27 -6.95 21.69 -0.15
N ILE A 28 -7.29 20.78 0.76
CA ILE A 28 -8.64 20.21 0.88
C ILE A 28 -9.66 21.32 1.15
N ILE A 29 -9.39 22.20 2.11
CA ILE A 29 -10.28 23.30 2.49
C ILE A 29 -10.51 24.22 1.29
N ASN A 30 -9.42 24.63 0.61
CA ASN A 30 -9.49 25.62 -0.45
C ASN A 30 -10.10 25.08 -1.75
N GLN A 31 -9.78 23.84 -2.13
CA GLN A 31 -10.20 23.27 -3.41
C GLN A 31 -11.57 22.59 -3.34
N TYR A 32 -11.96 22.06 -2.18
CA TYR A 32 -13.17 21.25 -2.05
C TYR A 32 -14.21 21.90 -1.12
N ILE A 33 -13.82 22.21 0.12
CA ILE A 33 -14.77 22.61 1.16
C ILE A 33 -15.32 24.01 0.91
N LYS A 34 -14.48 25.00 0.60
CA LYS A 34 -14.93 26.39 0.34
C LYS A 34 -15.94 26.47 -0.81
N SER A 35 -15.78 25.62 -1.82
CA SER A 35 -16.70 25.49 -2.96
C SER A 35 -17.95 24.65 -2.68
N GLY A 36 -18.11 24.15 -1.45
CA GLY A 36 -19.26 23.33 -1.06
C GLY A 36 -19.36 21.99 -1.79
N GLN A 37 -18.22 21.39 -2.14
CA GLN A 37 -18.19 20.14 -2.89
C GLN A 37 -18.43 18.95 -1.98
N TYR A 38 -19.07 17.92 -2.52
CA TYR A 38 -19.14 16.59 -1.90
C TYR A 38 -18.07 15.73 -2.55
N PHE A 39 -17.36 14.91 -1.79
CA PHE A 39 -16.27 14.08 -2.32
C PHE A 39 -16.01 12.85 -1.45
N THR A 40 -15.24 11.91 -1.99
CA THR A 40 -14.88 10.66 -1.31
C THR A 40 -13.37 10.52 -1.19
N ILE A 41 -12.87 10.22 0.01
CA ILE A 41 -11.46 9.91 0.25
C ILE A 41 -11.29 8.40 0.24
N ASN A 42 -11.03 7.85 -0.95
CA ASN A 42 -10.87 6.41 -1.16
C ASN A 42 -9.39 6.06 -1.17
N ARG A 43 -8.91 5.45 -0.08
CA ARG A 43 -7.51 4.99 0.03
C ARG A 43 -7.44 3.66 0.74
N ALA A 44 -6.39 2.90 0.46
CA ALA A 44 -6.10 1.64 1.12
C ALA A 44 -6.15 1.73 2.66
N ARG A 45 -6.25 0.57 3.31
CA ARG A 45 -6.22 0.49 4.78
C ARG A 45 -4.93 1.11 5.31
N GLN A 46 -4.96 1.73 6.49
CA GLN A 46 -3.77 2.33 7.13
C GLN A 46 -3.03 3.40 6.28
N TYR A 47 -3.74 4.05 5.36
CA TYR A 47 -3.21 5.16 4.56
C TYR A 47 -3.42 6.55 5.21
N GLY A 48 -3.80 6.59 6.50
CA GLY A 48 -3.95 7.85 7.25
C GLY A 48 -5.26 8.62 7.04
N LYS A 49 -6.34 7.96 6.54
CA LYS A 49 -7.66 8.59 6.34
C LYS A 49 -8.22 9.21 7.63
N THR A 50 -8.30 8.43 8.70
CA THR A 50 -8.83 8.86 10.01
C THR A 50 -8.01 10.02 10.61
N THR A 51 -6.67 9.95 10.52
CA THR A 51 -5.79 11.05 10.92
C THR A 51 -6.04 12.32 10.10
N LEU A 52 -6.20 12.18 8.79
CA LEU A 52 -6.49 13.33 7.92
C LEU A 52 -7.84 13.98 8.28
N LEU A 53 -8.90 13.18 8.47
CA LEU A 53 -10.22 13.68 8.86
C LEU A 53 -10.18 14.38 10.23
N TYR A 54 -9.51 13.78 11.22
CA TYR A 54 -9.33 14.37 12.55
C TYR A 54 -8.66 15.75 12.49
N LEU A 55 -7.56 15.88 11.73
CA LEU A 55 -6.86 17.16 11.61
C LEU A 55 -7.66 18.18 10.79
N LEU A 56 -8.38 17.72 9.77
CA LEU A 56 -9.27 18.56 8.96
C LEU A 56 -10.42 19.11 9.82
N GLU A 57 -11.02 18.28 10.66
CA GLU A 57 -12.03 18.68 11.64
C GLU A 57 -11.48 19.75 12.59
N LYS A 58 -10.31 19.51 13.21
CA LYS A 58 -9.67 20.48 14.12
C LYS A 58 -9.43 21.82 13.43
N GLU A 59 -9.06 21.82 12.15
CA GLU A 59 -8.79 23.04 11.40
C GLU A 59 -10.08 23.77 10.98
N LEU A 60 -11.12 23.04 10.57
CA LEU A 60 -12.42 23.62 10.23
C LEU A 60 -13.14 24.20 11.46
N ARG A 61 -13.02 23.56 12.63
CA ARG A 61 -13.60 24.05 13.90
C ARG A 61 -13.03 25.40 14.34
N LYS A 62 -11.80 25.76 13.91
CA LYS A 62 -11.22 27.11 14.12
C LYS A 62 -11.80 28.17 13.18
N GLN A 63 -12.50 27.75 12.14
CA GLN A 63 -13.11 28.60 11.12
C GLN A 63 -14.64 28.63 11.32
N ASP A 64 -15.37 29.19 10.35
CA ASP A 64 -16.83 29.35 10.41
C ASP A 64 -17.59 28.09 9.97
N TYR A 65 -17.20 26.94 10.51
CA TYR A 65 -17.81 25.64 10.21
C TYR A 65 -18.34 24.93 11.48
N LEU A 66 -19.47 24.26 11.33
CA LEU A 66 -19.91 23.18 12.22
C LEU A 66 -19.51 21.86 11.57
N VAL A 67 -18.71 21.04 12.25
CA VAL A 67 -18.23 19.76 11.70
C VAL A 67 -18.96 18.60 12.36
N LEU A 68 -19.70 17.81 11.59
CA LEU A 68 -20.32 16.58 12.04
C LEU A 68 -19.40 15.42 11.65
N SER A 69 -18.65 14.88 12.61
CA SER A 69 -17.61 13.87 12.39
C SER A 69 -18.11 12.52 12.90
N LEU A 70 -18.50 11.64 11.97
CA LEU A 70 -19.13 10.35 12.26
C LEU A 70 -18.22 9.19 11.82
N SER A 71 -18.45 8.01 12.38
CA SER A 71 -17.77 6.77 11.97
C SER A 71 -18.76 5.62 11.86
N PHE A 72 -18.71 4.88 10.75
CA PHE A 72 -19.50 3.65 10.58
C PHE A 72 -18.78 2.39 11.08
N GLU A 73 -17.69 2.54 11.83
CA GLU A 73 -16.94 1.40 12.35
C GLU A 73 -17.79 0.51 13.30
N ALA A 74 -18.66 1.11 14.10
CA ALA A 74 -19.54 0.43 15.06
C ALA A 74 -21.03 0.69 14.77
N ALA A 75 -21.41 0.76 13.50
CA ALA A 75 -22.75 1.17 13.07
C ALA A 75 -23.59 0.02 12.48
N ASP A 76 -23.30 -1.24 12.80
CA ASP A 76 -24.01 -2.40 12.22
C ASP A 76 -25.54 -2.30 12.42
N GLU A 77 -25.97 -1.88 13.62
CA GLU A 77 -27.38 -1.67 13.98
C GLU A 77 -28.08 -0.61 13.10
N TYR A 78 -27.34 0.35 12.55
CA TYR A 78 -27.90 1.42 11.73
C TYR A 78 -28.45 0.86 10.42
N PHE A 79 -27.89 -0.26 9.96
CA PHE A 79 -28.20 -0.84 8.67
C PHE A 79 -29.19 -2.00 8.74
N GLU A 80 -29.93 -2.14 9.86
CA GLU A 80 -31.07 -3.05 9.98
C GLU A 80 -32.32 -2.51 9.29
N SER A 81 -32.59 -1.21 9.40
CA SER A 81 -33.74 -0.55 8.76
C SER A 81 -33.47 0.92 8.48
N LEU A 82 -34.30 1.55 7.62
CA LEU A 82 -34.25 3.00 7.42
C LEU A 82 -34.57 3.80 8.70
N GLY A 83 -35.34 3.22 9.62
CA GLY A 83 -35.64 3.80 10.92
C GLY A 83 -34.40 3.82 11.81
N SER A 84 -33.76 2.65 11.96
CA SER A 84 -32.52 2.48 12.73
C SER A 84 -31.40 3.42 12.24
N LEU A 85 -31.22 3.53 10.92
CA LEU A 85 -30.25 4.47 10.34
C LEU A 85 -30.55 5.92 10.71
N ALA A 86 -31.81 6.34 10.56
CA ALA A 86 -32.21 7.71 10.80
C ALA A 86 -32.12 8.10 12.29
N GLU A 87 -32.43 7.16 13.19
CA GLU A 87 -32.29 7.35 14.63
C GLU A 87 -30.83 7.37 15.05
N GLY A 88 -30.02 6.38 14.61
CA GLY A 88 -28.59 6.33 14.89
C GLY A 88 -27.86 7.59 14.44
N LEU A 89 -28.03 7.98 13.17
CA LEU A 89 -27.47 9.25 12.67
C LEU A 89 -27.99 10.47 13.43
N SER A 90 -29.23 10.45 13.90
CA SER A 90 -29.78 11.56 14.70
C SER A 90 -29.07 11.68 16.05
N LEU A 91 -28.78 10.56 16.71
CA LEU A 91 -28.07 10.51 17.99
C LEU A 91 -26.61 10.96 17.82
N ASP A 92 -25.89 10.38 16.86
CA ASP A 92 -24.49 10.72 16.58
C ASP A 92 -24.31 12.21 16.24
N ILE A 93 -25.21 12.77 15.43
CA ILE A 93 -25.18 14.20 15.11
C ILE A 93 -25.52 15.02 16.35
N GLU A 94 -26.48 14.60 17.18
CA GLU A 94 -26.80 15.31 18.42
C GLU A 94 -25.59 15.42 19.35
N ASP A 95 -24.82 14.34 19.48
CA ASP A 95 -23.59 14.34 20.27
C ASP A 95 -22.54 15.30 19.69
N CYS A 96 -22.36 15.34 18.35
CA CYS A 96 -21.51 16.32 17.70
C CYS A 96 -21.95 17.78 17.96
N LEU A 97 -23.27 18.03 17.96
CA LEU A 97 -23.83 19.37 18.21
C LEU A 97 -23.58 19.81 19.66
N ARG A 98 -23.75 18.89 20.63
CA ARG A 98 -23.46 19.14 22.05
C ARG A 98 -21.98 19.39 22.27
N GLU A 99 -21.10 18.58 21.69
CA GLU A 99 -19.65 18.74 21.79
C GLU A 99 -19.17 20.12 21.31
N GLN A 100 -19.83 20.68 20.30
CA GLN A 100 -19.51 21.99 19.72
C GLN A 100 -20.32 23.15 20.31
N ASN A 101 -21.04 22.92 21.41
CA ASN A 101 -21.80 23.94 22.16
C ASN A 101 -22.77 24.74 21.26
N ILE A 102 -23.52 24.03 20.40
CA ILE A 102 -24.58 24.64 19.58
C ILE A 102 -25.73 25.13 20.48
N ASP A 103 -26.40 26.20 20.05
CA ASP A 103 -27.52 26.82 20.77
C ASP A 103 -28.61 25.79 21.16
N GLU A 104 -29.07 25.87 22.40
CA GLU A 104 -30.03 24.92 22.98
C GLU A 104 -31.32 24.81 22.17
N LYS A 105 -31.79 25.89 21.52
CA LYS A 105 -33.00 25.85 20.69
C LYS A 105 -32.80 25.00 19.43
N VAL A 106 -31.58 24.99 18.89
CA VAL A 106 -31.22 24.14 17.75
C VAL A 106 -31.14 22.69 18.20
N LEU A 107 -30.58 22.43 19.39
CA LEU A 107 -30.56 21.11 20.01
C LEU A 107 -31.97 20.57 20.28
N GLU A 108 -32.85 21.35 20.91
CA GLU A 108 -34.25 20.96 21.18
C GLU A 108 -35.01 20.61 19.89
N GLU A 109 -34.79 21.37 18.82
CA GLU A 109 -35.42 21.09 17.53
C GLU A 109 -34.82 19.84 16.85
N TRP A 110 -33.51 19.65 16.98
CA TRP A 110 -32.84 18.44 16.53
C TRP A 110 -33.27 17.22 17.36
N GLY A 111 -33.54 17.34 18.66
CA GLY A 111 -33.95 16.25 19.54
C GLY A 111 -35.35 15.69 19.26
N LYS A 112 -36.12 16.29 18.34
CA LYS A 112 -37.45 15.78 17.97
C LYS A 112 -37.37 14.37 17.38
N PRO A 113 -38.30 13.46 17.72
CA PRO A 113 -38.25 12.07 17.30
C PRO A 113 -38.33 11.92 15.77
N ILE A 114 -37.69 10.87 15.25
CA ILE A 114 -37.80 10.48 13.85
C ILE A 114 -39.22 9.94 13.57
N SER A 115 -39.73 10.18 12.37
CA SER A 115 -41.04 9.64 11.99
C SER A 115 -40.93 8.16 11.67
N GLU A 116 -41.67 7.31 12.38
CA GLU A 116 -41.73 5.86 12.10
C GLU A 116 -42.21 5.58 10.67
N ARG A 117 -43.16 6.36 10.16
CA ARG A 117 -43.74 6.17 8.82
C ARG A 117 -42.83 6.65 7.69
N PHE A 118 -42.08 7.73 7.92
CA PHE A 118 -41.24 8.36 6.89
C PHE A 118 -39.87 8.78 7.45
N PRO A 119 -39.02 7.83 7.89
CA PRO A 119 -37.80 8.13 8.65
C PRO A 119 -36.80 8.99 7.84
N MET A 120 -36.50 8.61 6.60
CA MET A 120 -35.56 9.35 5.75
C MET A 120 -36.04 10.77 5.41
N ARG A 121 -37.34 10.96 5.20
CA ARG A 121 -37.91 12.30 4.94
C ARG A 121 -37.84 13.17 6.20
N SER A 122 -38.10 12.57 7.36
CA SER A 122 -37.95 13.25 8.65
C SER A 122 -36.50 13.68 8.87
N LEU A 123 -35.54 12.77 8.71
CA LEU A 123 -34.10 13.06 8.77
C LEU A 123 -33.70 14.18 7.81
N GLY A 124 -34.15 14.11 6.55
CA GLY A 124 -33.89 15.16 5.56
C GLY A 124 -34.39 16.55 5.99
N THR A 125 -35.54 16.60 6.64
CA THR A 125 -36.13 17.84 7.17
C THR A 125 -35.33 18.35 8.37
N LYS A 126 -34.90 17.46 9.28
CA LYS A 126 -34.02 17.81 10.40
C LYS A 126 -32.69 18.40 9.90
N ILE A 127 -32.07 17.79 8.89
CA ILE A 127 -30.86 18.33 8.25
C ILE A 127 -31.08 19.75 7.70
N SER A 128 -32.18 19.98 6.97
CA SER A 128 -32.51 21.33 6.46
C SER A 128 -32.65 22.35 7.58
N ASN A 129 -33.32 21.98 8.68
CA ASN A 129 -33.57 22.87 9.80
C ASN A 129 -32.28 23.20 10.56
N LEU A 130 -31.43 22.19 10.81
CA LEU A 130 -30.11 22.36 11.38
C LEU A 130 -29.29 23.36 10.57
N CYS A 131 -29.13 23.10 9.26
CA CYS A 131 -28.31 23.95 8.40
C CYS A 131 -28.84 25.39 8.28
N ARG A 132 -30.16 25.59 8.42
CA ARG A 132 -30.78 26.91 8.39
C ARG A 132 -30.60 27.70 9.69
N LYS A 133 -30.59 27.01 10.85
CA LYS A 133 -30.63 27.64 12.18
C LYS A 133 -29.28 27.68 12.88
N CYS A 134 -28.33 26.83 12.49
CA CYS A 134 -27.01 26.73 13.12
C CYS A 134 -26.17 28.02 12.99
N GLY A 135 -26.45 28.88 12.01
CA GLY A 135 -25.68 30.11 11.76
C GLY A 135 -24.27 29.89 11.21
N LYS A 136 -23.82 28.64 11.06
CA LYS A 136 -22.54 28.22 10.47
C LYS A 136 -22.75 27.33 9.25
N LYS A 137 -21.73 27.23 8.41
CA LYS A 137 -21.70 26.22 7.33
C LYS A 137 -21.47 24.84 7.94
N VAL A 138 -22.35 23.88 7.64
CA VAL A 138 -22.27 22.52 8.21
C VAL A 138 -21.50 21.60 7.27
N VAL A 139 -20.45 20.94 7.76
CA VAL A 139 -19.66 19.93 7.04
C VAL A 139 -19.91 18.58 7.68
N LEU A 140 -20.31 17.59 6.88
CA LEU A 140 -20.47 16.21 7.33
C LEU A 140 -19.26 15.38 6.89
N MET A 141 -18.65 14.66 7.81
CA MET A 141 -17.60 13.69 7.56
C MET A 141 -18.05 12.32 8.08
N ILE A 142 -17.91 11.28 7.27
CA ILE A 142 -18.19 9.90 7.71
C ILE A 142 -17.01 9.02 7.31
N ASP A 143 -16.32 8.46 8.31
CA ASP A 143 -15.24 7.48 8.11
C ASP A 143 -15.78 6.03 8.10
N GLU A 144 -14.96 5.09 7.61
CA GLU A 144 -15.24 3.64 7.59
C GLU A 144 -16.56 3.24 6.89
N VAL A 145 -16.95 3.96 5.82
CA VAL A 145 -18.19 3.72 5.06
C VAL A 145 -18.23 2.37 4.31
N ASP A 146 -17.11 1.66 4.23
CA ASP A 146 -16.99 0.38 3.51
C ASP A 146 -17.81 -0.74 4.13
N LYS A 147 -17.98 -0.76 5.46
CA LYS A 147 -18.75 -1.83 6.13
C LYS A 147 -20.21 -1.85 5.70
N SER A 148 -20.70 -0.68 5.30
CA SER A 148 -22.11 -0.41 4.99
C SER A 148 -22.37 -0.27 3.50
N SER A 149 -21.31 -0.31 2.68
CA SER A 149 -21.35 0.07 1.28
C SER A 149 -22.19 -0.88 0.41
N ASP A 150 -22.30 -2.14 0.83
CA ASP A 150 -23.10 -3.17 0.16
C ASP A 150 -24.57 -3.20 0.65
N ASN A 151 -25.00 -2.21 1.46
CA ASN A 151 -26.35 -2.16 2.03
C ASN A 151 -27.29 -1.16 1.31
N GLN A 152 -28.50 -1.62 0.95
CA GLN A 152 -29.54 -0.78 0.33
C GLN A 152 -29.96 0.42 1.19
N ILE A 153 -29.89 0.29 2.51
CA ILE A 153 -30.18 1.37 3.48
C ILE A 153 -29.15 2.49 3.35
N PHE A 154 -27.87 2.16 3.18
CA PHE A 154 -26.83 3.15 2.92
C PHE A 154 -27.05 3.88 1.59
N LEU A 155 -27.39 3.16 0.52
CA LEU A 155 -27.74 3.77 -0.77
C LEU A 155 -28.94 4.72 -0.68
N SER A 156 -29.92 4.39 0.16
CA SER A 156 -31.09 5.25 0.41
C SER A 156 -30.68 6.57 1.08
N PHE A 157 -29.72 6.53 2.01
CA PHE A 157 -29.14 7.72 2.61
C PHE A 157 -28.33 8.57 1.64
N LEU A 158 -27.50 7.93 0.80
CA LEU A 158 -26.80 8.65 -0.28
C LEU A 158 -27.79 9.31 -1.26
N GLY A 159 -28.93 8.64 -1.54
CA GLY A 159 -30.04 9.18 -2.32
C GLY A 159 -30.65 10.44 -1.69
N LEU A 160 -30.87 10.43 -0.37
CA LEU A 160 -31.33 11.61 0.39
C LEU A 160 -30.34 12.78 0.24
N LEU A 161 -29.06 12.52 0.49
CA LEU A 161 -28.01 13.55 0.40
C LEU A 161 -27.94 14.15 -1.01
N ARG A 162 -28.05 13.32 -2.05
CA ARG A 162 -28.11 13.75 -3.45
C ARG A 162 -29.30 14.66 -3.71
N GLU A 163 -30.50 14.24 -3.33
CA GLU A 163 -31.72 15.03 -3.53
C GLU A 163 -31.58 16.42 -2.89
N LYS A 164 -31.09 16.46 -1.65
CA LYS A 164 -30.88 17.71 -0.92
C LYS A 164 -29.83 18.60 -1.56
N TYR A 165 -28.70 18.04 -1.99
CA TYR A 165 -27.66 18.78 -2.69
C TYR A 165 -28.19 19.46 -3.96
N LEU A 166 -28.93 18.70 -4.80
CA LEU A 166 -29.52 19.23 -6.04
C LEU A 166 -30.58 20.31 -5.77
N LYS A 167 -31.44 20.12 -4.76
CA LYS A 167 -32.41 21.15 -4.36
C LYS A 167 -31.73 22.42 -3.83
N CYS A 168 -30.64 22.27 -3.09
CA CYS A 168 -29.87 23.40 -2.58
C CYS A 168 -29.26 24.22 -3.72
N GLN A 169 -28.67 23.57 -4.74
CA GLN A 169 -28.17 24.26 -5.94
C GLN A 169 -29.28 25.02 -6.70
N GLN A 170 -30.52 24.53 -6.64
CA GLN A 170 -31.68 25.19 -7.25
C GLN A 170 -32.31 26.27 -6.36
N GLY A 171 -31.73 26.57 -5.19
CA GLY A 171 -32.29 27.53 -4.22
C GLY A 171 -33.58 27.07 -3.54
N LYS A 172 -33.91 25.78 -3.60
CA LYS A 172 -35.17 25.20 -3.08
C LYS A 172 -35.03 24.59 -1.69
N ASP A 173 -33.81 24.42 -1.19
CA ASP A 173 -33.52 23.79 0.10
C ASP A 173 -32.18 24.27 0.67
N VAL A 174 -31.93 23.96 1.94
CA VAL A 174 -30.65 24.14 2.62
C VAL A 174 -30.17 22.77 3.11
N THR A 175 -28.88 22.49 3.00
CA THR A 175 -28.26 21.22 3.39
C THR A 175 -26.81 21.45 3.79
N PHE A 176 -26.09 20.37 4.14
CA PHE A 176 -24.66 20.40 4.38
C PHE A 176 -23.93 21.18 3.28
N HIS A 177 -23.02 22.05 3.70
CA HIS A 177 -22.16 22.78 2.80
C HIS A 177 -21.22 21.82 2.06
N SER A 178 -20.65 20.83 2.76
CA SER A 178 -19.78 19.81 2.18
C SER A 178 -20.02 18.47 2.87
N VAL A 179 -19.88 17.38 2.11
CA VAL A 179 -19.95 16.01 2.63
C VAL A 179 -18.71 15.25 2.19
N ILE A 180 -18.03 14.64 3.16
CA ILE A 180 -16.81 13.85 2.97
C ILE A 180 -17.11 12.44 3.42
N LEU A 181 -16.99 11.47 2.52
CA LEU A 181 -17.07 10.05 2.86
C LEU A 181 -15.67 9.43 2.72
N ALA A 182 -15.20 8.69 3.72
CA ALA A 182 -13.90 8.05 3.67
C ALA A 182 -14.02 6.53 3.79
N GLY A 183 -13.26 5.83 2.96
CA GLY A 183 -13.29 4.38 2.84
C GLY A 183 -12.14 3.86 1.97
N VAL A 184 -12.15 2.58 1.68
CA VAL A 184 -11.26 1.87 0.78
C VAL A 184 -11.89 1.83 -0.60
N TYR A 185 -13.15 1.42 -0.70
CA TYR A 185 -13.85 1.26 -1.97
C TYR A 185 -14.44 2.57 -2.47
N ASP A 186 -14.48 2.73 -3.79
CA ASP A 186 -15.16 3.87 -4.39
C ASP A 186 -16.68 3.67 -4.38
N ILE A 187 -17.35 4.49 -3.57
CA ILE A 187 -18.81 4.54 -3.41
C ILE A 187 -19.52 4.77 -4.75
N LYS A 188 -18.89 5.44 -5.71
CA LYS A 188 -19.43 5.64 -7.07
C LYS A 188 -19.58 4.31 -7.83
N THR A 189 -18.70 3.36 -7.54
CA THR A 189 -18.59 2.08 -8.24
C THR A 189 -19.28 0.93 -7.52
N LEU A 190 -19.90 1.18 -6.35
CA LEU A 190 -20.66 0.17 -5.61
C LEU A 190 -21.74 -0.43 -6.50
N LYS A 191 -21.51 -1.69 -6.88
CA LYS A 191 -22.50 -2.54 -7.53
C LYS A 191 -23.11 -3.40 -6.43
N LEU A 192 -24.40 -3.22 -6.18
CA LEU A 192 -25.17 -4.08 -5.29
C LEU A 192 -24.92 -5.55 -5.66
N LYS A 193 -24.30 -6.32 -4.75
CA LYS A 193 -24.24 -7.79 -4.83
C LYS A 193 -25.54 -8.38 -4.27
N LEU A 194 -26.70 -7.96 -4.76
CA LEU A 194 -27.95 -8.45 -4.17
C LEU A 194 -28.38 -9.82 -4.71
N HIS A 195 -28.09 -10.18 -5.97
CA HIS A 195 -28.37 -11.54 -6.46
C HIS A 195 -27.41 -11.99 -7.59
N PRO A 196 -26.91 -13.24 -7.59
CA PRO A 196 -26.09 -13.79 -8.67
C PRO A 196 -26.79 -13.90 -10.03
N GLN A 197 -28.11 -13.67 -10.10
CA GLN A 197 -28.93 -13.87 -11.30
C GLN A 197 -29.65 -12.60 -11.80
N GLU A 198 -29.46 -11.43 -11.16
CA GLU A 198 -30.04 -10.17 -11.63
C GLU A 198 -28.97 -9.29 -12.28
N GLU A 199 -29.28 -8.76 -13.48
CA GLU A 199 -28.46 -7.72 -14.10
C GLU A 199 -28.28 -6.54 -13.14
N SER A 200 -27.02 -6.15 -12.93
CA SER A 200 -26.62 -5.05 -12.04
C SER A 200 -27.27 -3.73 -12.48
N LYS A 201 -28.42 -3.37 -11.89
CA LYS A 201 -29.22 -2.23 -12.35
C LYS A 201 -29.45 -1.16 -11.28
N TYR A 202 -28.40 -0.62 -10.65
CA TYR A 202 -28.45 0.74 -10.09
C TYR A 202 -27.05 1.38 -10.12
N ASN A 203 -26.92 2.54 -10.77
CA ASN A 203 -25.75 3.42 -10.62
C ASN A 203 -25.81 4.09 -9.24
N SER A 204 -24.67 4.20 -8.55
CA SER A 204 -24.60 4.86 -7.24
C SER A 204 -25.20 6.29 -7.30
N PRO A 205 -26.07 6.67 -6.35
CA PRO A 205 -26.58 8.04 -6.26
C PRO A 205 -25.48 9.07 -5.97
N TRP A 206 -24.27 8.63 -5.62
CA TRP A 206 -23.12 9.46 -5.29
C TRP A 206 -22.40 10.09 -6.49
N ASN A 207 -23.02 10.11 -7.67
CA ASN A 207 -22.47 10.73 -8.88
C ASN A 207 -22.35 12.27 -8.82
N ILE A 208 -22.89 12.91 -7.77
CA ILE A 208 -22.72 14.33 -7.49
C ILE A 208 -21.36 14.67 -6.86
N ALA A 209 -20.63 13.65 -6.40
CA ALA A 209 -19.36 13.83 -5.74
C ALA A 209 -18.23 14.09 -6.75
N VAL A 210 -17.41 15.09 -6.49
CA VAL A 210 -16.22 15.39 -7.29
C VAL A 210 -15.09 14.39 -6.98
N ASP A 211 -14.13 14.30 -7.89
CA ASP A 211 -12.97 13.42 -7.71
C ASP A 211 -11.95 14.02 -6.74
N PHE A 212 -11.51 13.21 -5.78
CA PHE A 212 -10.49 13.56 -4.81
C PHE A 212 -9.09 13.21 -5.34
N ASN A 213 -8.38 14.22 -5.84
CA ASN A 213 -7.12 14.04 -6.57
C ASN A 213 -5.88 14.41 -5.75
N ILE A 214 -6.04 14.72 -4.45
CA ILE A 214 -4.90 15.02 -3.58
C ILE A 214 -4.18 13.71 -3.25
N ASP A 215 -2.86 13.71 -3.45
CA ASP A 215 -2.02 12.59 -3.08
C ASP A 215 -1.85 12.54 -1.55
N MET A 216 -2.13 11.36 -1.00
CA MET A 216 -2.01 11.07 0.43
C MET A 216 -0.71 10.31 0.75
N SER A 217 0.06 9.90 -0.27
CA SER A 217 1.41 9.40 -0.07
C SER A 217 2.32 10.50 0.45
N PHE A 218 3.28 10.15 1.30
CA PHE A 218 4.27 11.08 1.81
C PHE A 218 5.41 11.24 0.81
N SER A 219 5.71 12.47 0.43
CA SER A 219 6.94 12.81 -0.29
C SER A 219 8.17 12.68 0.61
N VAL A 220 9.36 12.73 0.02
CA VAL A 220 10.62 12.80 0.80
C VAL A 220 10.61 13.99 1.77
N ASN A 221 10.13 15.15 1.31
CA ASN A 221 10.06 16.37 2.12
C ASN A 221 9.07 16.22 3.28
N ASP A 222 7.92 15.57 3.04
CA ASP A 222 6.96 15.25 4.09
C ASP A 222 7.62 14.42 5.20
N ILE A 223 8.29 13.33 4.81
CA ILE A 223 8.99 12.44 5.75
C ILE A 223 10.07 13.22 6.51
N GLN A 224 10.82 14.08 5.81
CA GLN A 224 11.87 14.91 6.39
C GLN A 224 11.35 15.80 7.53
N THR A 225 10.15 16.37 7.43
CA THR A 225 9.57 17.17 8.53
C THR A 225 9.40 16.36 9.81
N MET A 226 8.91 15.12 9.69
CA MET A 226 8.71 14.22 10.83
C MET A 226 10.04 13.77 11.45
N ILE A 227 11.01 13.41 10.63
CA ILE A 227 12.33 12.97 11.10
C ILE A 227 13.11 14.14 11.71
N GLN A 228 12.96 15.34 11.15
CA GLN A 228 13.59 16.54 11.68
C GLN A 228 13.09 16.89 13.09
N GLU A 229 11.79 16.73 13.34
CA GLU A 229 11.20 16.90 14.67
C GLU A 229 11.78 15.91 15.67
N TYR A 230 11.85 14.63 15.30
CA TYR A 230 12.48 13.61 16.14
C TYR A 230 13.96 13.94 16.45
N GLU A 231 14.74 14.33 15.43
CA GLU A 231 16.16 14.65 15.61
C GLU A 231 16.39 15.89 16.49
N GLN A 232 15.48 16.86 16.46
CA GLN A 232 15.55 18.03 17.35
C GLN A 232 15.34 17.68 18.82
N GLU A 233 14.58 16.63 19.12
CA GLU A 233 14.33 16.19 20.50
C GLU A 233 15.37 15.16 20.99
N HIS A 234 15.85 14.27 20.11
CA HIS A 234 16.69 13.14 20.48
C HIS A 234 18.18 13.31 20.17
N HIS A 235 18.55 14.24 19.29
CA HIS A 235 19.93 14.57 18.93
C HIS A 235 20.80 13.34 18.57
N THR A 236 20.27 12.47 17.72
CA THR A 236 20.95 11.23 17.34
C THR A 236 22.15 11.47 16.41
N GLY A 237 22.22 12.64 15.76
CA GLY A 237 23.25 13.01 14.79
C GLY A 237 23.00 12.44 13.39
N MET A 238 21.79 11.93 13.12
CA MET A 238 21.45 11.33 11.82
C MET A 238 21.42 12.35 10.68
N ASP A 239 21.70 11.89 9.46
CA ASP A 239 21.40 12.65 8.25
C ASP A 239 19.90 12.53 7.94
N VAL A 240 19.13 13.54 8.34
CA VAL A 240 17.67 13.61 8.17
C VAL A 240 17.28 13.46 6.70
N GLU A 241 18.05 14.02 5.76
CA GLU A 241 17.74 13.97 4.34
C GLU A 241 17.99 12.57 3.77
N GLU A 242 19.14 11.95 4.07
CA GLU A 242 19.44 10.59 3.63
C GLU A 242 18.41 9.59 4.18
N ILE A 243 18.11 9.66 5.48
CA ILE A 243 17.14 8.77 6.12
C ILE A 243 15.76 8.91 5.50
N SER A 244 15.31 10.13 5.24
CA SER A 244 14.00 10.37 4.61
C SER A 244 13.93 9.81 3.20
N ARG A 245 15.01 9.93 2.42
CA ARG A 245 15.11 9.34 1.07
C ARG A 245 15.07 7.80 1.12
N ILE A 246 15.80 7.18 2.04
CA ILE A 246 15.79 5.71 2.19
C ILE A 246 14.40 5.22 2.61
N LEU A 247 13.76 5.87 3.58
CA LEU A 247 12.40 5.55 3.99
C LEU A 247 11.42 5.63 2.81
N TYR A 248 11.51 6.70 2.01
CA TYR A 248 10.70 6.84 0.80
C TYR A 248 10.99 5.75 -0.23
N ASP A 249 12.25 5.42 -0.49
CA ASP A 249 12.63 4.40 -1.48
C ASP A 249 12.05 3.01 -1.14
N TYR A 250 11.96 2.66 0.15
CA TYR A 250 11.32 1.41 0.59
C TYR A 250 9.79 1.45 0.54
N THR A 251 9.21 2.56 1.00
CA THR A 251 7.76 2.63 1.29
C THR A 251 6.95 3.27 0.18
N SER A 252 7.60 3.97 -0.76
CA SER A 252 6.96 4.89 -1.71
C SER A 252 5.99 5.86 -1.01
N GLY A 253 6.34 6.34 0.19
CA GLY A 253 5.53 7.28 0.95
C GLY A 253 4.30 6.69 1.63
N TYR A 254 4.16 5.36 1.71
CA TYR A 254 3.00 4.73 2.35
C TYR A 254 2.97 5.06 3.86
N PRO A 255 1.97 5.81 4.37
CA PRO A 255 2.02 6.40 5.71
C PRO A 255 2.33 5.43 6.85
N TYR A 256 1.60 4.31 6.94
CA TYR A 256 1.85 3.30 7.97
C TYR A 256 3.25 2.69 7.89
N LEU A 257 3.74 2.38 6.69
CA LEU A 257 5.06 1.76 6.53
C LEU A 257 6.17 2.71 6.97
N VAL A 258 6.04 4.00 6.64
CA VAL A 258 6.99 5.05 7.09
C VAL A 258 7.01 5.09 8.62
N SER A 259 5.85 5.29 9.25
CA SER A 259 5.75 5.38 10.72
C SER A 259 6.20 4.09 11.40
N LYS A 260 5.92 2.92 10.82
CA LYS A 260 6.27 1.63 11.40
C LYS A 260 7.76 1.34 11.37
N ILE A 261 8.44 1.68 10.27
CA ILE A 261 9.90 1.56 10.22
C ILE A 261 10.54 2.50 11.25
N CYS A 262 10.06 3.75 11.36
CA CYS A 262 10.55 4.70 12.37
C CYS A 262 10.32 4.20 13.80
N GLN A 263 9.14 3.63 14.08
CA GLN A 263 8.85 3.01 15.37
C GLN A 263 9.82 1.86 15.69
N LEU A 264 10.10 0.99 14.72
CA LEU A 264 11.01 -0.14 14.92
C LEU A 264 12.46 0.33 15.13
N LEU A 265 12.88 1.40 14.46
CA LEU A 265 14.19 2.03 14.67
C LEU A 265 14.32 2.56 16.10
N ASP A 266 13.32 3.30 16.56
CA ASP A 266 13.30 3.92 17.90
C ASP A 266 13.20 2.88 19.03
N GLU A 267 12.40 1.82 18.85
CA GLU A 267 12.07 0.90 19.95
C GLU A 267 12.92 -0.39 19.97
N ARG A 268 13.44 -0.85 18.83
CA ARG A 268 14.00 -2.21 18.70
C ARG A 268 15.39 -2.30 18.08
N VAL A 269 15.87 -1.25 17.42
CA VAL A 269 17.24 -1.21 16.90
C VAL A 269 18.13 -0.56 17.94
N SER A 270 19.30 -1.15 18.18
CA SER A 270 20.26 -0.59 19.15
C SER A 270 20.65 0.84 18.77
N ASP A 271 20.72 1.74 19.74
CA ASP A 271 21.02 3.17 19.55
C ASP A 271 22.25 3.43 18.67
N ALA A 272 23.30 2.60 18.78
CA ALA A 272 24.52 2.73 17.99
C ALA A 272 24.35 2.47 16.49
N GLN A 273 23.26 1.82 16.06
CA GLN A 273 22.93 1.51 14.67
C GLN A 273 21.59 2.12 14.21
N ALA A 274 20.78 2.61 15.14
CA ALA A 274 19.53 3.27 14.83
C ALA A 274 19.79 4.49 13.91
N TRP A 275 18.83 4.82 13.06
CA TRP A 275 18.92 5.97 12.15
C TRP A 275 20.12 5.94 11.19
N THR A 276 20.52 4.74 10.77
CA THR A 276 21.47 4.48 9.67
C THR A 276 20.82 3.63 8.58
N ARG A 277 21.47 3.51 7.42
CA ARG A 277 21.05 2.57 6.36
C ARG A 277 20.91 1.13 6.88
N GLU A 278 21.86 0.68 7.68
CA GLU A 278 21.88 -0.67 8.26
C GLU A 278 20.78 -0.85 9.30
N GLY A 279 20.53 0.18 10.12
CA GLY A 279 19.39 0.23 11.03
C GLY A 279 18.06 0.10 10.30
N ILE A 280 17.85 0.86 9.21
CA ILE A 280 16.63 0.79 8.40
C ILE A 280 16.45 -0.61 7.81
N LEU A 281 17.52 -1.21 7.28
CA LEU A 281 17.48 -2.59 6.78
C LEU A 281 17.08 -3.59 7.87
N SER A 282 17.57 -3.39 9.10
CA SER A 282 17.19 -4.19 10.27
C SER A 282 15.71 -4.01 10.63
N ALA A 283 15.22 -2.77 10.67
CA ALA A 283 13.81 -2.47 10.91
C ALA A 283 12.89 -3.07 9.83
N VAL A 284 13.28 -2.99 8.55
CA VAL A 284 12.55 -3.64 7.44
C VAL A 284 12.53 -5.17 7.61
N LYS A 285 13.64 -5.79 8.02
CA LYS A 285 13.69 -7.23 8.35
C LYS A 285 12.73 -7.60 9.47
N MET A 286 12.63 -6.77 10.50
CA MET A 286 11.69 -6.99 11.61
C MET A 286 10.24 -6.86 11.13
N LEU A 287 9.93 -5.81 10.36
CA LEU A 287 8.59 -5.58 9.80
C LEU A 287 8.09 -6.76 8.95
N LEU A 288 8.95 -7.31 8.09
CA LEU A 288 8.59 -8.44 7.22
C LEU A 288 8.41 -9.77 7.97
N LYS A 289 8.95 -9.88 9.19
CA LYS A 289 8.84 -11.09 10.03
C LYS A 289 7.68 -11.04 11.01
N GLU A 290 7.27 -9.85 11.43
CA GLU A 290 6.19 -9.71 12.41
C GLU A 290 4.82 -9.87 11.76
N SER A 291 3.91 -10.54 12.47
CA SER A 291 2.49 -10.53 12.13
C SER A 291 1.94 -9.12 12.32
N ASN A 292 1.31 -8.58 11.28
CA ASN A 292 0.68 -7.27 11.33
C ASN A 292 -0.55 -7.21 10.44
N THR A 293 -1.49 -6.34 10.82
CA THR A 293 -2.80 -6.24 10.19
C THR A 293 -2.77 -5.82 8.72
N LEU A 294 -1.69 -5.16 8.26
CA LEU A 294 -1.54 -4.78 6.85
C LEU A 294 -1.29 -6.01 5.98
N PHE A 295 -0.37 -6.87 6.41
CA PHE A 295 -0.02 -8.08 5.68
C PHE A 295 -1.08 -9.18 5.83
N ASP A 296 -1.77 -9.22 6.97
CA ASP A 296 -2.92 -10.10 7.16
C ASP A 296 -4.07 -9.72 6.20
N ASP A 297 -4.37 -8.42 6.08
CA ASP A 297 -5.37 -7.91 5.12
C ASP A 297 -4.93 -8.20 3.67
N MET A 298 -3.65 -7.98 3.34
CA MET A 298 -3.10 -8.33 2.04
C MET A 298 -3.31 -9.81 1.70
N THR A 299 -2.99 -10.71 2.64
CA THR A 299 -3.17 -12.16 2.46
C THR A 299 -4.63 -12.50 2.23
N LYS A 300 -5.53 -11.95 3.04
CA LYS A 300 -6.98 -12.13 2.90
C LYS A 300 -7.50 -11.66 1.53
N LYS A 301 -7.15 -10.45 1.10
CA LYS A 301 -7.57 -9.91 -0.21
C LYS A 301 -7.08 -10.77 -1.38
N LEU A 302 -5.88 -11.33 -1.30
CA LEU A 302 -5.34 -12.20 -2.34
C LEU A 302 -5.98 -13.59 -2.37
N LEU A 303 -6.46 -14.08 -1.23
CA LEU A 303 -7.30 -15.28 -1.16
C LEU A 303 -8.68 -15.04 -1.78
N ASP A 304 -9.30 -13.90 -1.47
CA ASP A 304 -10.61 -13.50 -2.00
C ASP A 304 -10.57 -13.21 -3.52
N HIS A 305 -9.39 -12.84 -4.05
CA HIS A 305 -9.20 -12.41 -5.43
C HIS A 305 -8.04 -13.15 -6.14
N PRO A 306 -8.21 -14.44 -6.49
CA PRO A 306 -7.14 -15.28 -7.04
C PRO A 306 -6.56 -14.77 -8.37
N LYS A 307 -7.37 -14.09 -9.20
CA LYS A 307 -6.87 -13.47 -10.44
C LYS A 307 -5.87 -12.34 -10.14
N LEU A 308 -6.12 -11.53 -9.10
CA LEU A 308 -5.20 -10.46 -8.69
C LEU A 308 -3.89 -11.05 -8.19
N LYS A 309 -3.98 -12.14 -7.42
CA LYS A 309 -2.81 -12.93 -7.00
C LYS A 309 -2.00 -13.44 -8.19
N GLU A 310 -2.65 -14.01 -9.21
CA GLU A 310 -2.00 -14.46 -10.44
C GLU A 310 -1.30 -13.30 -11.19
N MET A 311 -1.95 -12.15 -11.33
CA MET A 311 -1.35 -10.97 -11.95
C MET A 311 -0.10 -10.50 -11.19
N LEU A 312 -0.16 -10.43 -9.85
CA LEU A 312 1.00 -10.08 -9.03
C LEU A 312 2.13 -11.09 -9.19
N GLN A 313 1.83 -12.40 -9.24
CA GLN A 313 2.85 -13.42 -9.51
C GLN A 313 3.47 -13.24 -10.89
N ASN A 314 2.68 -12.92 -11.92
CA ASN A 314 3.16 -12.65 -13.26
C ASN A 314 4.06 -11.40 -13.33
N ILE A 315 3.71 -10.34 -12.61
CA ILE A 315 4.55 -9.13 -12.49
C ILE A 315 5.86 -9.45 -11.75
N LEU A 316 5.79 -10.21 -10.66
CA LEU A 316 6.93 -10.44 -9.78
C LEU A 316 7.88 -11.54 -10.29
N PHE A 317 7.37 -12.69 -10.71
CA PHE A 317 8.22 -13.83 -11.08
C PHE A 317 8.49 -13.88 -12.57
N THR A 318 7.45 -13.72 -13.39
CA THR A 318 7.61 -13.75 -14.84
C THR A 318 8.13 -12.41 -15.35
N GLY A 319 7.76 -11.32 -14.67
CA GLY A 319 8.07 -9.94 -14.99
C GLY A 319 7.05 -9.27 -15.92
N ILE A 320 6.01 -9.98 -16.38
CA ILE A 320 5.08 -9.55 -17.44
C ILE A 320 4.57 -8.13 -17.20
N ASP A 321 4.68 -7.29 -18.22
CA ASP A 321 4.17 -5.92 -18.18
C ASP A 321 2.71 -5.91 -18.62
N PHE A 322 1.84 -5.34 -17.80
CA PHE A 322 0.44 -5.11 -18.12
C PHE A 322 0.21 -3.62 -18.36
N PRO A 323 -0.50 -3.22 -19.41
CA PRO A 323 -0.89 -1.82 -19.60
C PRO A 323 -1.73 -1.33 -18.41
N PHE A 324 -1.41 -0.14 -17.89
CA PHE A 324 -2.16 0.44 -16.79
C PHE A 324 -3.46 1.07 -17.30
N LYS A 325 -4.60 0.46 -16.94
CA LYS A 325 -5.95 0.94 -17.24
C LYS A 325 -6.90 0.67 -16.08
N ARG A 326 -7.41 1.73 -15.43
CA ARG A 326 -8.35 1.63 -14.29
C ARG A 326 -9.71 1.08 -14.70
N GLU A 327 -10.04 1.09 -15.99
CA GLU A 327 -11.24 0.42 -16.54
C GLU A 327 -11.13 -1.11 -16.47
N THR A 328 -9.93 -1.65 -16.27
CA THR A 328 -9.71 -3.09 -16.10
C THR A 328 -10.01 -3.47 -14.64
N PRO A 329 -11.05 -4.27 -14.34
CA PRO A 329 -11.52 -4.48 -12.97
C PRO A 329 -10.47 -5.00 -11.99
N ILE A 330 -9.57 -5.86 -12.47
CA ILE A 330 -8.49 -6.42 -11.65
C ILE A 330 -7.40 -5.40 -11.31
N ILE A 331 -7.09 -4.49 -12.24
CA ILE A 331 -6.12 -3.41 -12.03
C ILE A 331 -6.72 -2.38 -11.07
N ASP A 332 -7.99 -2.02 -11.29
CA ASP A 332 -8.74 -1.14 -10.40
C ASP A 332 -8.73 -1.64 -8.97
N LEU A 333 -9.06 -2.91 -8.78
CA LEU A 333 -9.07 -3.57 -7.49
C LEU A 333 -7.69 -3.57 -6.81
N GLY A 334 -6.62 -3.90 -7.54
CA GLY A 334 -5.27 -3.89 -7.00
C GLY A 334 -4.77 -2.50 -6.61
N VAL A 335 -5.18 -1.45 -7.33
CA VAL A 335 -4.89 -0.06 -6.96
C VAL A 335 -5.75 0.38 -5.77
N THR A 336 -7.02 -0.04 -5.69
CA THR A 336 -7.92 0.22 -4.55
C THR A 336 -7.38 -0.35 -3.24
N PHE A 337 -6.79 -1.54 -3.27
CA PHE A 337 -6.07 -2.12 -2.11
C PHE A 337 -4.69 -1.52 -1.88
N GLY A 338 -4.21 -0.66 -2.79
CA GLY A 338 -2.89 -0.04 -2.70
C GLY A 338 -1.74 -0.99 -3.04
N PHE A 339 -2.00 -2.15 -3.67
CA PHE A 339 -0.96 -3.10 -4.10
C PHE A 339 -0.35 -2.74 -5.45
N LEU A 340 -1.12 -2.08 -6.31
CA LEU A 340 -0.70 -1.68 -7.65
C LEU A 340 -0.64 -0.15 -7.80
N LYS A 341 0.26 0.30 -8.68
CA LYS A 341 0.37 1.70 -9.13
C LYS A 341 0.68 1.77 -10.62
N ASP A 342 0.46 2.95 -11.19
CA ASP A 342 0.96 3.29 -12.52
C ASP A 342 2.47 3.60 -12.44
N LYS A 343 3.25 2.97 -13.31
CA LYS A 343 4.64 3.33 -13.58
C LYS A 343 4.79 3.53 -15.09
N ASN A 344 4.68 4.77 -15.57
CA ASN A 344 4.86 5.12 -16.98
C ASN A 344 3.93 4.34 -17.95
N GLY A 345 2.67 4.11 -17.56
CA GLY A 345 1.67 3.43 -18.37
C GLY A 345 1.66 1.90 -18.22
N ILE A 346 2.50 1.34 -17.34
CA ILE A 346 2.48 -0.09 -16.98
C ILE A 346 2.14 -0.29 -15.50
N VAL A 347 1.50 -1.43 -15.22
CA VAL A 347 1.16 -1.86 -13.86
C VAL A 347 2.43 -2.27 -13.12
N ALA A 348 2.63 -1.70 -11.93
CA ALA A 348 3.72 -2.05 -11.02
C ALA A 348 3.20 -2.26 -9.60
N VAL A 349 3.93 -3.04 -8.80
CA VAL A 349 3.65 -3.13 -7.36
C VAL A 349 3.98 -1.79 -6.68
N SER A 350 3.16 -1.39 -5.72
CA SER A 350 3.14 -0.02 -5.18
C SER A 350 4.42 0.40 -4.47
N ASN A 351 5.06 -0.50 -3.74
CA ASN A 351 6.29 -0.22 -2.99
C ASN A 351 7.12 -1.49 -2.78
N ARG A 352 8.38 -1.29 -2.37
CA ARG A 352 9.36 -2.38 -2.23
C ARG A 352 9.04 -3.32 -1.07
N ILE A 353 8.46 -2.82 0.02
CA ILE A 353 8.03 -3.67 1.14
C ILE A 353 6.95 -4.66 0.67
N PHE A 354 5.98 -4.19 -0.12
CA PHE A 354 4.95 -5.06 -0.69
C PHE A 354 5.55 -6.05 -1.69
N GLU A 355 6.49 -5.63 -2.54
CA GLU A 355 7.20 -6.57 -3.42
C GLU A 355 7.85 -7.70 -2.60
N THR A 356 8.67 -7.36 -1.59
CA THR A 356 9.35 -8.35 -0.76
C THR A 356 8.36 -9.26 -0.01
N GLN A 357 7.31 -8.69 0.59
CA GLN A 357 6.29 -9.47 1.30
C GLN A 357 5.57 -10.44 0.36
N LEU A 358 5.21 -10.01 -0.84
CA LEU A 358 4.55 -10.85 -1.84
C LEU A 358 5.48 -11.96 -2.33
N TYR A 359 6.76 -11.67 -2.59
CA TYR A 359 7.73 -12.71 -2.90
C TYR A 359 7.82 -13.75 -1.78
N ASP A 360 7.97 -13.30 -0.54
CA ASP A 360 8.13 -14.20 0.59
C ASP A 360 6.89 -15.06 0.80
N MET A 361 5.69 -14.48 0.71
CA MET A 361 4.42 -15.21 0.78
C MET A 361 4.33 -16.25 -0.33
N PHE A 362 4.49 -15.87 -1.60
CA PHE A 362 4.38 -16.79 -2.73
C PHE A 362 5.44 -17.89 -2.71
N LEU A 363 6.68 -17.57 -2.33
CA LEU A 363 7.74 -18.56 -2.19
C LEU A 363 7.47 -19.53 -1.04
N SER A 364 6.90 -19.04 0.07
CA SER A 364 6.51 -19.91 1.20
C SER A 364 5.42 -20.89 0.80
N GLU A 365 4.40 -20.45 0.05
CA GLU A 365 3.34 -21.34 -0.45
C GLU A 365 3.89 -22.47 -1.33
N LEU A 366 4.89 -22.17 -2.18
CA LEU A 366 5.52 -23.16 -3.05
C LEU A 366 6.42 -24.12 -2.29
N ALA A 367 7.11 -23.63 -1.26
CA ALA A 367 8.08 -24.40 -0.49
C ALA A 367 7.47 -25.61 0.22
N VAL A 368 6.19 -25.54 0.63
CA VAL A 368 5.50 -26.58 1.42
C VAL A 368 5.57 -27.97 0.76
N ASN A 369 5.63 -28.06 -0.57
CA ASN A 369 5.66 -29.34 -1.30
C ASN A 369 6.79 -29.42 -2.36
N ASN A 370 7.86 -28.62 -2.21
CA ASN A 370 8.93 -28.58 -3.21
C ASN A 370 10.16 -29.41 -2.78
N GLN A 371 10.50 -30.44 -3.57
CA GLN A 371 11.61 -31.35 -3.28
C GLN A 371 12.98 -30.66 -3.25
N MET A 372 13.24 -29.73 -4.20
CA MET A 372 14.47 -28.94 -4.22
C MET A 372 14.60 -28.09 -2.95
N TYR A 373 13.52 -27.45 -2.51
CA TYR A 373 13.53 -26.66 -1.27
C TYR A 373 13.90 -27.52 -0.04
N MET A 374 13.32 -28.72 0.07
CA MET A 374 13.61 -29.63 1.18
C MET A 374 15.07 -30.09 1.19
N GLN A 375 15.64 -30.46 0.03
CA GLN A 375 17.03 -30.88 -0.10
C GLN A 375 18.02 -29.74 0.22
N VAL A 376 17.77 -28.54 -0.30
CA VAL A 376 18.67 -27.40 -0.03
C VAL A 376 18.60 -26.97 1.43
N SER A 377 17.43 -27.11 2.05
CA SER A 377 17.28 -26.83 3.48
C SER A 377 18.07 -27.80 4.37
N SER A 378 18.19 -29.09 4.00
CA SER A 378 19.01 -30.04 4.77
C SER A 378 20.50 -29.77 4.62
N ASP A 379 20.93 -29.32 3.43
CA ASP A 379 22.35 -29.14 3.13
C ASP A 379 22.82 -27.69 3.26
N ARG A 380 22.03 -26.84 3.93
CA ARG A 380 22.27 -25.39 4.05
C ARG A 380 23.70 -25.02 4.44
N ASN A 381 24.29 -25.78 5.36
CA ASN A 381 25.61 -25.49 5.92
C ASN A 381 26.73 -25.52 4.86
N GLN A 382 26.54 -26.25 3.75
CA GLN A 382 27.55 -26.31 2.68
C GLN A 382 27.78 -24.94 2.03
N PHE A 383 26.75 -24.08 2.01
CA PHE A 383 26.80 -22.77 1.35
C PHE A 383 27.45 -21.68 2.22
N ILE A 384 27.74 -21.97 3.49
CA ILE A 384 28.23 -21.00 4.46
C ILE A 384 29.61 -21.45 4.97
N VAL A 385 30.65 -20.74 4.59
CA VAL A 385 32.03 -20.98 5.04
C VAL A 385 32.50 -19.79 5.87
N GLY A 386 33.00 -20.04 7.09
CA GLY A 386 33.39 -18.98 8.01
C GLY A 386 32.24 -18.03 8.39
N GLY A 387 31.00 -18.52 8.33
CA GLY A 387 29.81 -17.70 8.57
C GLY A 387 29.44 -16.74 7.43
N MET A 388 30.04 -16.89 6.24
CA MET A 388 29.77 -16.08 5.05
C MET A 388 29.26 -16.91 3.88
N LEU A 389 28.31 -16.35 3.13
CA LEU A 389 27.70 -16.94 1.95
C LEU A 389 28.73 -17.14 0.82
N GLN A 390 28.78 -18.35 0.28
CA GLN A 390 29.62 -18.72 -0.86
C GLN A 390 28.80 -18.68 -2.16
N MET A 391 28.57 -17.49 -2.72
CA MET A 391 27.77 -17.36 -3.94
C MET A 391 28.28 -18.16 -5.16
N PRO A 392 29.60 -18.32 -5.40
CA PRO A 392 30.06 -19.22 -6.47
C PRO A 392 29.55 -20.66 -6.31
N LEU A 393 29.50 -21.17 -5.07
CA LEU A 393 28.97 -22.50 -4.77
C LEU A 393 27.45 -22.56 -4.90
N VAL A 394 26.75 -21.47 -4.53
CA VAL A 394 25.30 -21.34 -4.74
C VAL A 394 24.97 -21.45 -6.24
N MET A 395 25.69 -20.72 -7.10
CA MET A 395 25.51 -20.77 -8.54
C MET A 395 25.84 -22.15 -9.12
N GLN A 396 26.87 -22.82 -8.59
CA GLN A 396 27.23 -24.17 -9.00
C GLN A 396 26.17 -25.20 -8.63
N LYS A 397 25.72 -25.20 -7.37
CA LYS A 397 24.70 -26.15 -6.93
C LYS A 397 23.37 -25.90 -7.61
N PHE A 398 22.99 -24.63 -7.83
CA PHE A 398 21.79 -24.32 -8.61
C PHE A 398 21.86 -24.94 -10.02
N TYR A 399 23.01 -24.83 -10.70
CA TYR A 399 23.23 -25.48 -12.00
C TYR A 399 23.03 -27.00 -11.92
N GLU A 400 23.67 -27.66 -10.95
CA GLU A 400 23.56 -29.12 -10.75
C GLU A 400 22.11 -29.56 -10.53
N TYR A 401 21.38 -28.91 -9.61
CA TYR A 401 19.97 -29.22 -9.35
C TYR A 401 19.07 -28.94 -10.54
N TYR A 402 19.37 -27.87 -11.30
CA TYR A 402 18.57 -27.51 -12.46
C TYR A 402 18.69 -28.56 -13.57
N GLU A 403 19.91 -29.00 -13.87
CA GLU A 403 20.16 -30.07 -14.84
C GLU A 403 19.53 -31.40 -14.41
N GLU A 404 19.55 -31.73 -13.11
CA GLU A 404 18.98 -32.98 -12.60
C GLU A 404 17.44 -33.01 -12.65
N ILE A 405 16.78 -31.91 -12.26
CA ILE A 405 15.32 -31.90 -12.02
C ILE A 405 14.54 -31.31 -13.21
N TYR A 406 15.14 -30.39 -13.96
CA TYR A 406 14.43 -29.53 -14.91
C TYR A 406 14.97 -29.57 -16.34
N SER A 407 16.00 -30.37 -16.64
CA SER A 407 16.60 -30.47 -17.98
C SER A 407 15.61 -30.90 -19.09
N GLU A 408 14.58 -31.68 -18.74
CA GLU A 408 13.54 -32.14 -19.67
C GLU A 408 12.33 -31.21 -19.78
N LYS A 409 12.28 -30.11 -19.02
CA LYS A 409 11.13 -29.18 -19.06
C LYS A 409 11.18 -28.32 -20.32
N ASP A 410 10.00 -27.98 -20.82
CA ASP A 410 9.88 -27.16 -22.02
C ASP A 410 10.26 -25.69 -21.76
N GLN A 411 10.61 -24.99 -22.83
CA GLN A 411 10.99 -23.57 -22.78
C GLN A 411 9.93 -22.73 -22.06
N LYS A 412 8.65 -23.02 -22.28
CA LYS A 412 7.54 -22.28 -21.68
C LYS A 412 7.52 -22.39 -20.16
N PHE A 413 7.67 -23.59 -19.60
CA PHE A 413 7.76 -23.78 -18.15
C PHE A 413 8.90 -22.97 -17.53
N ILE A 414 10.07 -22.95 -18.19
CA ILE A 414 11.27 -22.26 -17.69
C ILE A 414 11.13 -20.74 -17.80
N GLU A 415 10.57 -20.22 -18.90
CA GLU A 415 10.29 -18.79 -19.03
C GLU A 415 9.31 -18.30 -17.96
N GLU A 416 8.35 -19.14 -17.57
CA GLU A 416 7.36 -18.82 -16.54
C GLU A 416 7.88 -19.02 -15.11
N ASN A 417 8.85 -19.92 -14.88
CA ASN A 417 9.27 -20.33 -13.54
C ASN A 417 10.76 -20.14 -13.21
N GLY A 418 11.65 -19.81 -14.15
CA GLY A 418 13.10 -19.79 -13.92
C GLY A 418 13.53 -18.89 -12.75
N ARG A 419 12.99 -17.68 -12.67
CA ARG A 419 13.21 -16.76 -11.53
C ARG A 419 12.66 -17.31 -10.23
N LYS A 420 11.46 -17.88 -10.28
CA LYS A 420 10.76 -18.48 -9.14
C LYS A 420 11.57 -19.64 -8.57
N LEU A 421 12.16 -20.47 -9.44
CA LEU A 421 13.04 -21.56 -9.06
C LEU A 421 14.33 -21.08 -8.40
N PHE A 422 15.01 -20.08 -8.99
CA PHE A 422 16.24 -19.54 -8.39
C PHE A 422 16.00 -18.88 -7.03
N LEU A 423 14.94 -18.08 -6.90
CA LEU A 423 14.56 -17.49 -5.61
C LEU A 423 14.15 -18.55 -4.57
N LEU A 424 13.44 -19.60 -5.00
CA LEU A 424 13.08 -20.72 -4.14
C LEU A 424 14.32 -21.51 -3.66
N PHE A 425 15.33 -21.65 -4.51
CA PHE A 425 16.62 -22.26 -4.18
C PHE A 425 17.42 -21.40 -3.18
N LEU A 426 17.45 -20.09 -3.39
CA LEU A 426 18.15 -19.16 -2.51
C LEU A 426 17.51 -19.05 -1.12
N LYS A 427 16.18 -19.10 -1.05
CA LYS A 427 15.43 -18.87 0.18
C LYS A 427 15.98 -19.63 1.39
N PRO A 428 16.10 -20.97 1.40
CA PRO A 428 16.61 -21.71 2.56
C PRO A 428 18.07 -21.39 2.90
N ILE A 429 18.87 -20.95 1.93
CA ILE A 429 20.30 -20.63 2.11
C ILE A 429 20.46 -19.36 2.94
N ILE A 430 19.76 -18.30 2.54
CA ILE A 430 19.88 -16.97 3.16
C ILE A 430 18.94 -16.76 4.35
N ASN A 431 17.88 -17.59 4.50
CA ASN A 431 16.83 -17.39 5.50
C ASN A 431 17.38 -17.17 6.92
N GLY A 432 16.93 -16.12 7.59
CA GLY A 432 17.32 -15.80 8.96
C GLY A 432 18.65 -15.03 9.12
N THR A 433 19.50 -14.93 8.09
CA THR A 433 20.78 -14.20 8.16
C THR A 433 20.93 -13.14 7.08
N GLY A 434 20.61 -13.49 5.83
CA GLY A 434 20.63 -12.57 4.69
C GLY A 434 19.23 -12.25 4.19
N ASN A 435 19.14 -11.21 3.36
CA ASN A 435 17.93 -10.84 2.63
C ASN A 435 18.25 -10.71 1.15
N TYR A 436 17.24 -10.83 0.30
CA TYR A 436 17.32 -10.41 -1.09
C TYR A 436 16.32 -9.29 -1.34
N TYR A 437 16.63 -8.47 -2.33
CA TYR A 437 15.69 -7.50 -2.87
C TYR A 437 15.96 -7.33 -4.35
N ILE A 438 14.98 -6.76 -5.04
CA ILE A 438 15.05 -6.52 -6.48
C ILE A 438 15.11 -5.03 -6.70
N GLU A 439 16.09 -4.57 -7.47
CA GLU A 439 16.33 -3.15 -7.65
C GLU A 439 15.27 -2.53 -8.57
N ALA A 440 14.67 -1.42 -8.14
CA ALA A 440 13.58 -0.75 -8.85
C ALA A 440 14.05 0.35 -9.81
N ARG A 441 15.26 0.89 -9.58
CA ARG A 441 15.86 2.00 -10.34
C ARG A 441 16.34 1.60 -11.74
N THR A 442 16.56 0.32 -11.98
CA THR A 442 17.09 -0.21 -13.25
C THR A 442 16.00 -0.78 -14.18
N ARG A 443 14.72 -0.45 -13.90
CA ARG A 443 13.55 -0.80 -14.75
C ARG A 443 13.48 0.05 -16.03
N ASP A 444 14.57 0.14 -16.79
CA ASP A 444 14.51 0.48 -18.21
C ASP A 444 14.21 -0.80 -19.00
N ASN A 445 12.92 -1.12 -19.12
CA ASN A 445 12.28 -2.03 -20.09
C ASN A 445 12.91 -3.41 -20.45
N LYS A 446 13.97 -3.89 -19.79
CA LYS A 446 14.60 -5.23 -19.94
C LYS A 446 15.30 -5.71 -18.64
N ARG A 447 14.50 -6.18 -17.67
CA ARG A 447 14.70 -7.17 -16.54
C ARG A 447 16.11 -7.85 -16.41
N THR A 448 16.79 -8.10 -15.26
CA THR A 448 16.46 -8.14 -13.80
C THR A 448 17.73 -8.17 -12.88
N ASP A 449 17.79 -7.35 -11.82
CA ASP A 449 18.77 -7.49 -10.71
C ASP A 449 18.17 -8.08 -9.44
N ILE A 450 18.76 -9.16 -8.92
CA ILE A 450 18.60 -9.62 -7.53
C ILE A 450 19.85 -9.19 -6.76
N ILE A 451 19.66 -8.40 -5.72
CA ILE A 451 20.72 -8.09 -4.76
C ILE A 451 20.51 -8.94 -3.52
N ILE A 452 21.50 -9.75 -3.17
CA ILE A 452 21.54 -10.46 -1.89
C ILE A 452 22.44 -9.68 -0.93
N ASP A 453 21.89 -9.27 0.20
CA ASP A 453 22.65 -8.78 1.33
C ASP A 453 22.81 -9.89 2.38
N TYR A 454 24.06 -10.31 2.62
CA TYR A 454 24.39 -11.30 3.64
C TYR A 454 25.49 -10.76 4.54
N LYS A 455 25.15 -10.45 5.80
CA LYS A 455 26.06 -9.83 6.80
C LYS A 455 26.79 -8.59 6.26
N GLY A 456 26.08 -7.71 5.54
CA GLY A 456 26.66 -6.46 4.99
C GLY A 456 27.45 -6.65 3.69
N LYS A 457 27.68 -7.89 3.24
CA LYS A 457 28.22 -8.15 1.90
C LYS A 457 27.07 -8.28 0.91
N GLN A 458 27.10 -7.43 -0.13
CA GLN A 458 26.13 -7.45 -1.22
C GLN A 458 26.65 -8.28 -2.39
N PHE A 459 25.80 -9.14 -2.93
CA PHE A 459 26.03 -9.93 -4.13
C PHE A 459 25.04 -9.49 -5.21
N VAL A 460 25.56 -9.09 -6.38
CA VAL A 460 24.78 -8.61 -7.52
C VAL A 460 24.55 -9.78 -8.48
N ILE A 461 23.28 -10.15 -8.68
CA ILE A 461 22.90 -11.27 -9.55
C ILE A 461 21.96 -10.79 -10.65
N GLU A 462 22.36 -10.97 -11.89
CA GLU A 462 21.53 -10.72 -13.07
C GLU A 462 20.90 -12.03 -13.55
N LEU A 463 19.58 -12.03 -13.79
CA LEU A 463 18.84 -13.17 -14.32
C LEU A 463 18.37 -12.92 -15.76
N LYS A 464 18.75 -13.79 -16.70
CA LYS A 464 18.35 -13.66 -18.11
C LYS A 464 17.80 -14.95 -18.72
N ILE A 465 16.86 -14.75 -19.63
CA ILE A 465 16.37 -15.73 -20.60
C ILE A 465 17.17 -15.52 -21.90
N TRP A 466 17.87 -16.54 -22.39
CA TRP A 466 18.72 -16.47 -23.57
C TRP A 466 17.89 -16.28 -24.84
N ARG A 467 18.02 -15.12 -25.49
CA ARG A 467 17.34 -14.78 -26.76
C ARG A 467 18.35 -14.44 -27.87
N GLY A 468 19.37 -15.27 -28.01
CA GLY A 468 20.43 -15.12 -29.01
C GLY A 468 21.68 -14.39 -28.49
N ASN A 469 22.77 -14.42 -29.29
CA ASN A 469 24.10 -13.98 -28.85
C ASN A 469 24.21 -12.48 -28.60
N GLU A 470 23.55 -11.64 -29.41
CA GLU A 470 23.54 -10.18 -29.19
C GLU A 470 22.82 -9.80 -27.90
N TYR A 471 21.76 -10.54 -27.54
CA TYR A 471 21.04 -10.31 -26.29
C TYR A 471 21.90 -10.67 -25.07
N ASN A 472 22.70 -11.74 -25.16
CA ASN A 472 23.61 -12.12 -24.08
C ASN A 472 24.81 -11.15 -23.94
N GLN A 473 25.34 -10.61 -25.03
CA GLN A 473 26.37 -9.57 -24.93
C GLN A 473 25.86 -8.31 -24.23
N ARG A 474 24.61 -7.90 -24.50
CA ARG A 474 23.97 -6.79 -23.78
C ARG A 474 23.75 -7.11 -22.30
N ALA A 475 23.37 -8.34 -21.96
CA ALA A 475 23.25 -8.77 -20.57
C ALA A 475 24.57 -8.68 -19.81
N ARG A 476 25.68 -9.07 -20.45
CA ARG A 476 27.02 -8.95 -19.86
C ARG A 476 27.43 -7.49 -19.66
N GLN A 477 27.11 -6.59 -20.60
CA GLN A 477 27.36 -5.16 -20.42
C GLN A 477 26.56 -4.60 -19.24
N GLN A 478 25.29 -4.97 -19.14
CA GLN A 478 24.37 -4.49 -18.11
C GLN A 478 24.84 -4.85 -16.70
N ILE A 479 25.29 -6.09 -16.46
CA ILE A 479 25.82 -6.46 -15.13
C ILE A 479 27.12 -5.72 -14.80
N PHE A 480 27.98 -5.38 -15.77
CA PHE A 480 29.16 -4.55 -15.48
C PHE A 480 28.78 -3.13 -15.06
N GLU A 481 27.76 -2.53 -15.69
CA GLU A 481 27.21 -1.22 -15.28
C GLU A 481 26.66 -1.27 -13.85
N TYR A 482 26.02 -2.38 -13.46
CA TYR A 482 25.57 -2.54 -12.07
C TYR A 482 26.71 -2.73 -11.09
N LEU A 483 27.74 -3.49 -11.44
CA LEU A 483 28.93 -3.59 -10.62
C LEU A 483 29.60 -2.22 -10.44
N ASP A 484 29.50 -1.30 -11.40
CA ASP A 484 29.98 0.09 -11.24
C ASP A 484 29.10 0.84 -10.23
N TYR A 485 27.78 0.75 -10.39
CA TYR A 485 26.82 1.40 -9.50
C TYR A 485 26.95 0.95 -8.03
N TYR A 486 27.07 -0.36 -7.79
CA TYR A 486 27.22 -0.92 -6.44
C TYR A 486 28.66 -0.95 -5.92
N GLN A 487 29.62 -0.42 -6.70
CA GLN A 487 31.06 -0.43 -6.38
C GLN A 487 31.54 -1.85 -6.00
N LYS A 488 31.23 -2.82 -6.85
CA LYS A 488 31.62 -4.24 -6.70
C LYS A 488 32.55 -4.68 -7.80
N GLU A 489 33.42 -5.63 -7.47
CA GLU A 489 34.37 -6.25 -8.41
C GLU A 489 33.87 -7.58 -8.97
N GLU A 490 32.89 -8.20 -8.29
CA GLU A 490 32.36 -9.53 -8.61
C GLU A 490 30.83 -9.50 -8.77
N GLY A 491 30.33 -10.10 -9.85
CA GLY A 491 28.90 -10.29 -10.13
C GLY A 491 28.56 -11.70 -10.61
N TYR A 492 27.27 -12.04 -10.61
CA TYR A 492 26.78 -13.36 -10.99
C TYR A 492 25.73 -13.22 -12.09
N LEU A 493 25.89 -13.94 -13.20
CA LEU A 493 24.94 -13.94 -14.31
C LEU A 493 24.35 -15.34 -14.45
N LEU A 494 23.04 -15.49 -14.26
CA LEU A 494 22.33 -16.74 -14.53
C LEU A 494 21.54 -16.61 -15.81
N SER A 495 21.91 -17.42 -16.81
CA SER A 495 21.34 -17.41 -18.14
C SER A 495 20.62 -18.72 -18.41
N PHE A 496 19.29 -18.68 -18.55
CA PHE A 496 18.48 -19.81 -18.99
C PHE A 496 18.56 -19.92 -20.52
N ASN A 497 19.24 -20.92 -21.06
CA ASN A 497 19.49 -21.16 -22.49
C ASN A 497 18.67 -22.34 -23.03
N PHE A 498 18.01 -22.11 -24.17
CA PHE A 498 17.02 -23.02 -24.77
C PHE A 498 17.47 -23.60 -26.12
N ASN A 499 18.65 -23.22 -26.60
CA ASN A 499 19.14 -23.68 -27.89
C ASN A 499 19.40 -25.20 -27.84
N LYS A 500 18.96 -25.94 -28.86
CA LYS A 500 19.23 -27.40 -28.96
C LYS A 500 20.73 -27.75 -28.95
N ASN A 501 21.57 -26.82 -29.40
CA ASN A 501 23.03 -26.94 -29.40
C ASN A 501 23.68 -26.01 -28.35
N LYS A 502 23.02 -25.79 -27.21
CA LYS A 502 23.53 -24.90 -26.16
C LYS A 502 24.80 -25.48 -25.52
N GLU A 503 25.76 -24.61 -25.23
CA GLU A 503 26.81 -24.90 -24.27
C GLU A 503 26.33 -24.48 -22.89
N THR A 504 25.97 -25.46 -22.05
CA THR A 504 25.68 -25.25 -20.63
C THR A 504 26.97 -25.25 -19.81
N GLY A 505 26.90 -24.73 -18.59
CA GLY A 505 28.00 -24.75 -17.64
C GLY A 505 28.35 -23.38 -17.07
N ILE A 506 29.46 -23.34 -16.33
CA ILE A 506 29.87 -22.16 -15.55
C ILE A 506 31.17 -21.62 -16.12
N LYS A 507 31.18 -20.34 -16.47
CA LYS A 507 32.32 -19.65 -17.06
C LYS A 507 32.63 -18.39 -16.26
N LYS A 508 33.92 -18.09 -16.08
CA LYS A 508 34.38 -16.82 -15.53
C LYS A 508 34.70 -15.87 -16.67
N ILE A 509 34.17 -14.66 -16.60
CA ILE A 509 34.38 -13.61 -17.60
C ILE A 509 35.01 -12.41 -16.91
N GLU A 510 36.13 -11.95 -17.42
CA GLU A 510 36.81 -10.75 -16.93
C GLU A 510 36.66 -9.60 -17.93
N TYR A 511 36.34 -8.40 -17.42
CA TYR A 511 36.28 -7.19 -18.21
C TYR A 511 36.61 -5.98 -17.33
N LYS A 512 37.57 -5.15 -17.77
CA LYS A 512 37.98 -3.91 -17.09
C LYS A 512 38.26 -4.07 -15.58
N GLY A 513 38.91 -5.17 -15.18
CA GLY A 513 39.26 -5.43 -13.77
C GLY A 513 38.13 -5.98 -12.90
N LYS A 514 36.95 -6.24 -13.48
CA LYS A 514 35.83 -6.91 -12.82
C LYS A 514 35.63 -8.30 -13.38
N HIS A 515 35.05 -9.18 -12.58
CA HIS A 515 34.77 -10.55 -12.99
C HIS A 515 33.30 -10.93 -12.76
N ILE A 516 32.76 -11.70 -13.70
CA ILE A 516 31.42 -12.27 -13.63
C ILE A 516 31.53 -13.79 -13.63
N ILE A 517 30.78 -14.43 -12.75
CA ILE A 517 30.52 -15.87 -12.84
C ILE A 517 29.21 -16.05 -13.62
N GLU A 518 29.33 -16.47 -14.89
CA GLU A 518 28.19 -16.77 -15.76
C GLU A 518 27.85 -18.25 -15.65
N THR A 519 26.63 -18.54 -15.20
CA THR A 519 26.04 -19.88 -15.17
C THR A 519 25.00 -19.97 -16.27
N VAL A 520 25.22 -20.87 -17.23
CA VAL A 520 24.29 -21.15 -18.32
C VAL A 520 23.60 -22.49 -18.06
N VAL A 521 22.29 -22.44 -17.82
CA VAL A 521 21.42 -23.61 -17.59
C VAL A 521 20.50 -23.83 -18.77
#